data_AF-A0A367M364-F1
#
_entry.id   AF-A0A367M364-F1
#
_cell.length_a   1.000
_cell.length_b   1.000
_cell.length_c   1.000
_cell.angle_alpha   90.00
_cell.angle_beta   90.00
_cell.angle_gamma   90.00
#
_symmetry.space_group_name_H-M   'P 1'
#
loop_
_entity.id
_entity.type
_entity.pdbx_description
1 polymer ?
#
loop_
_entity_poly.entity_id
_entity_poly.type
_entity_poly.pdbx_seq_one_letter_code
_entity_poly.pdbx_strand_id
1 'polypeptide(L)'
;MHYVTPDLCDAYPELVQVVEPMFSNFGGRDSFGGEIVTIKCFEDNSLVKEQVDKDGKGKVLVVDGGGSLRRALLGDMLAEKAAKNGWEGIVVYGCIRDVDVIAQT
;
A
#
# COMPACT_ATOMS: atom_id res chain seq x y z
N MET A 1 -13.63 6.07 4.36
CA MET A 1 -13.67 6.04 5.83
C MET A 1 -12.34 6.56 6.32
N HIS A 2 -12.33 7.48 7.29
CA HIS A 2 -11.09 8.01 7.86
C HIS A 2 -10.81 7.25 9.15
N TYR A 3 -9.76 6.44 9.16
CA TYR A 3 -9.29 5.70 10.32
C TYR A 3 -8.33 6.56 11.12
N VAL A 4 -8.58 6.68 12.42
CA VAL A 4 -7.69 7.30 13.38
C VAL A 4 -6.98 6.17 14.10
N THR A 5 -5.73 5.89 13.73
CA THR A 5 -4.99 4.75 14.28
C THR A 5 -4.77 4.82 15.80
N PRO A 6 -4.60 6.00 16.44
CA PRO A 6 -4.63 6.09 17.91
C PRO A 6 -5.92 5.54 18.54
N ASP A 7 -7.09 5.87 17.98
CA ASP A 7 -8.38 5.39 18.51
C ASP A 7 -8.48 3.86 18.44
N LEU A 8 -7.88 3.23 17.42
CA LEU A 8 -7.80 1.77 17.32
C LEU A 8 -6.88 1.17 18.39
N CYS A 9 -5.74 1.81 18.66
CA CYS A 9 -4.83 1.39 19.74
C CYS A 9 -5.52 1.46 21.10
N ASP A 10 -6.26 2.54 21.36
CA ASP A 10 -6.97 2.73 22.62
C ASP A 10 -8.12 1.73 22.79
N ALA A 11 -8.86 1.45 21.71
CA ALA A 11 -10.00 0.53 21.74
C ALA A 11 -9.59 -0.95 21.79
N TYR A 12 -8.45 -1.32 21.20
CA TYR A 12 -8.01 -2.71 21.02
C TYR A 12 -6.53 -2.94 21.37
N PRO A 13 -6.08 -2.60 22.59
CA PRO A 13 -4.66 -2.55 22.95
C PRO A 13 -3.93 -3.90 22.82
N GLU A 14 -4.64 -5.01 23.04
CA GLU A 14 -4.07 -6.37 22.95
C GLU A 14 -4.14 -6.98 21.54
N LEU A 15 -4.86 -6.35 20.61
CA LEU A 15 -5.08 -6.86 19.25
C LEU A 15 -4.32 -6.05 18.19
N VAL A 16 -3.98 -4.80 18.49
CA VAL A 16 -3.29 -3.91 17.54
C VAL A 16 -1.79 -4.11 17.62
N GLN A 17 -1.17 -4.27 16.45
CA GLN A 17 0.27 -4.24 16.29
C GLN A 17 0.65 -2.97 15.52
N VAL A 18 1.59 -2.20 16.07
CA VAL A 18 2.02 -0.93 15.48
C VAL A 18 3.34 -1.15 14.74
N VAL A 19 3.36 -0.79 13.46
CA VAL A 19 4.59 -0.81 12.65
C VAL A 19 5.47 0.38 13.01
N GLU A 20 6.79 0.21 12.89
CA GLU A 20 7.74 1.31 13.08
C GLU A 20 7.45 2.48 12.10
N PRO A 21 7.68 3.73 12.51
CA PRO A 21 7.42 4.91 11.68
C PRO A 21 8.47 5.05 10.57
N MET A 22 8.34 4.22 9.54
CA MET A 22 9.33 4.07 8.46
C MET A 22 8.79 4.42 7.06
N PHE A 23 7.48 4.61 6.92
CA PHE A 23 6.84 4.86 5.62
C PHE A 23 6.61 6.34 5.34
N SER A 24 6.51 6.67 4.06
CA SER A 24 6.09 7.99 3.56
C SER A 24 4.77 7.85 2.80
N ASN A 25 3.91 8.86 2.91
CA ASN A 25 2.61 8.90 2.24
C ASN A 25 2.74 9.58 0.88
N PHE A 26 2.21 8.93 -0.18
CA PHE A 26 2.30 9.42 -1.55
C PHE A 26 0.97 9.44 -2.32
N GLY A 27 -0.06 8.72 -1.87
CA GLY A 27 -1.37 8.69 -2.52
C GLY A 27 -2.26 9.88 -2.17
N GLY A 28 -3.33 10.09 -2.93
CA GLY A 28 -4.33 11.15 -2.65
C GLY A 28 -5.23 10.87 -1.44
N ARG A 29 -5.22 9.63 -0.92
CA ARG A 29 -5.88 9.22 0.32
C ARG A 29 -4.87 9.09 1.45
N ASP A 30 -5.07 9.85 2.52
CA ASP A 30 -4.24 9.87 3.73
C ASP A 30 -4.60 8.78 4.76
N SER A 31 -5.76 8.14 4.60
CA SER A 31 -6.25 7.10 5.49
C SER A 31 -7.02 6.00 4.75
N PHE A 32 -6.67 4.74 5.04
CA PHE A 32 -7.28 3.54 4.47
C PHE A 32 -7.09 2.32 5.39
N GLY A 33 -7.83 1.25 5.10
CA GLY A 33 -7.77 -0.01 5.86
C GLY A 33 -8.56 -1.12 5.16
N GLY A 34 -8.20 -2.36 5.42
CA GLY A 34 -8.79 -3.54 4.77
C GLY A 34 -8.04 -4.83 5.10
N GLU A 35 -8.51 -5.94 4.54
CA GLU A 35 -7.84 -7.25 4.63
C GLU A 35 -6.46 -7.19 3.95
N ILE A 36 -5.43 -7.71 4.62
CA ILE A 36 -4.06 -7.68 4.12
C ILE A 36 -3.85 -8.76 3.07
N VAL A 37 -3.34 -8.35 1.90
CA VAL A 37 -2.80 -9.26 0.88
C VAL A 37 -1.31 -8.99 0.73
N THR A 38 -0.48 -10.02 0.80
CA THR A 38 0.98 -9.85 0.78
C THR A 38 1.65 -10.33 -0.49
N ILE A 39 2.69 -9.62 -0.92
CA ILE A 39 3.65 -10.06 -1.93
C ILE A 39 5.05 -9.95 -1.33
N LYS A 40 5.90 -10.94 -1.60
CA LYS A 40 7.35 -10.82 -1.42
C LYS A 40 8.04 -10.91 -2.77
N CYS A 41 8.86 -9.92 -3.09
CA CYS A 41 9.58 -9.79 -4.35
C CYS A 41 10.90 -9.04 -4.12
N PHE A 42 11.76 -8.97 -5.14
CA PHE A 42 12.99 -8.19 -5.08
C PHE A 42 13.26 -7.56 -6.44
N GLU A 43 13.12 -6.23 -6.51
CA GLU A 43 13.43 -5.43 -7.71
C GLU A 43 12.69 -5.83 -9.00
N ASP A 44 11.57 -6.54 -8.84
CA ASP A 44 10.67 -7.00 -9.88
C ASP A 44 9.22 -6.82 -9.40
N ASN A 45 8.41 -6.12 -10.19
CA ASN A 45 7.03 -5.80 -9.85
C ASN A 45 5.99 -6.61 -10.63
N SER A 46 6.38 -7.72 -11.26
CA SER A 46 5.47 -8.57 -12.05
C SER A 46 4.33 -9.11 -11.19
N LEU A 47 4.62 -9.51 -9.95
CA LEU A 47 3.60 -9.93 -8.99
C LEU A 47 2.71 -8.77 -8.54
N VAL A 48 3.27 -7.56 -8.38
CA VAL A 48 2.47 -6.36 -8.04
C VAL A 48 1.47 -6.10 -9.15
N LYS A 49 1.94 -6.12 -10.42
CA LYS A 49 1.09 -5.96 -11.61
C LYS A 49 -0.04 -6.99 -11.66
N GLU A 50 0.25 -8.25 -11.39
CA GLU A 50 -0.77 -9.31 -11.37
C GLU A 50 -1.80 -9.12 -10.25
N GLN A 51 -1.37 -8.72 -9.05
CA GLN A 51 -2.29 -8.57 -7.92
C GLN A 51 -3.19 -7.34 -8.06
N VAL A 52 -2.67 -6.21 -8.57
CA VAL A 52 -3.51 -5.01 -8.78
C VAL A 52 -4.57 -5.22 -9.87
N ASP A 53 -4.44 -6.25 -10.72
CA ASP A 53 -5.45 -6.68 -11.70
C ASP A 53 -6.63 -7.46 -11.08
N LYS A 54 -6.53 -7.88 -9.81
CA LYS A 54 -7.57 -8.63 -9.09
C LYS A 54 -8.50 -7.71 -8.29
N ASP A 55 -9.64 -8.25 -7.85
CA ASP A 55 -10.59 -7.55 -6.98
C ASP A 55 -9.95 -7.20 -5.63
N GLY A 56 -9.72 -5.89 -5.45
CA GLY A 56 -9.10 -5.28 -4.29
C GLY A 56 -10.10 -4.72 -3.28
N LYS A 57 -11.41 -4.85 -3.52
CA LYS A 57 -12.42 -4.25 -2.66
C LYS A 57 -12.25 -4.67 -1.20
N GLY A 58 -12.06 -3.68 -0.32
CA GLY A 58 -11.85 -3.92 1.11
C GLY A 58 -10.50 -4.55 1.47
N LYS A 59 -9.51 -4.51 0.57
CA LYS A 59 -8.18 -5.10 0.74
C LYS A 59 -7.06 -4.06 0.63
N VAL A 60 -5.96 -4.32 1.33
CA VAL A 60 -4.72 -3.54 1.29
C VAL A 60 -3.59 -4.43 0.81
N LEU A 61 -2.87 -4.00 -0.23
CA LEU A 61 -1.72 -4.74 -0.76
C LEU A 61 -0.46 -4.36 0.00
N VAL A 62 0.23 -5.32 0.61
CA VAL A 62 1.51 -5.10 1.29
C VAL A 62 2.61 -5.79 0.49
N VAL A 63 3.55 -4.99 -0.02
CA VAL A 63 4.65 -5.45 -0.89
C VAL A 63 5.96 -5.38 -0.12
N ASP A 64 6.52 -6.54 0.22
CA ASP A 64 7.89 -6.68 0.68
C ASP A 64 8.83 -6.73 -0.53
N GLY A 65 9.51 -5.61 -0.78
CA GLY A 65 10.54 -5.44 -1.82
C GLY A 65 11.97 -5.64 -1.33
N GLY A 66 12.15 -6.10 -0.10
CA GLY A 66 13.45 -6.15 0.58
C GLY A 66 14.03 -4.78 0.92
N GLY A 67 13.23 -3.71 0.87
CA GLY A 67 13.69 -2.35 1.16
C GLY A 67 14.63 -1.76 0.11
N SER A 68 14.73 -2.37 -1.08
CA SER A 68 15.57 -1.83 -2.15
C SER A 68 15.05 -0.49 -2.64
N LEU A 69 15.96 0.49 -2.74
CA LEU A 69 15.69 1.81 -3.33
C LEU A 69 16.19 1.90 -4.78
N ARG A 70 16.73 0.81 -5.35
CA ARG A 70 17.33 0.82 -6.70
C ARG A 70 16.32 0.73 -7.83
N ARG A 71 15.15 0.13 -7.58
CA ARG A 71 14.08 -0.07 -8.57
C ARG A 71 12.71 0.12 -7.94
N ALA A 72 11.89 0.97 -8.56
CA ALA A 72 10.53 1.22 -8.11
C ALA A 72 9.64 -0.02 -8.31
N LEU A 73 8.84 -0.36 -7.31
CA LEU A 73 7.88 -1.46 -7.34
C LEU A 73 6.47 -1.03 -7.74
N LEU A 74 6.17 0.26 -7.57
CA LEU A 74 4.90 0.88 -7.95
C LEU A 74 5.19 2.18 -8.73
N GLY A 75 4.38 2.42 -9.76
CA GLY A 75 4.30 3.68 -10.50
C GLY A 75 2.84 4.00 -10.80
N ASP A 76 2.60 5.14 -11.45
CA ASP A 76 1.28 5.71 -11.74
C ASP A 76 0.29 4.70 -12.38
N MET A 77 0.69 3.99 -13.43
CA MET A 77 -0.17 3.04 -14.14
C MET A 77 -0.67 1.90 -13.26
N LEU A 78 0.18 1.41 -12.35
CA LEU A 78 -0.20 0.33 -11.44
C LEU A 78 -1.05 0.85 -10.28
N ALA A 79 -0.76 2.07 -9.79
CA ALA A 79 -1.56 2.72 -8.77
C ALA A 79 -2.98 3.02 -9.28
N GLU A 80 -3.12 3.60 -10.48
CA GLU A 80 -4.42 3.87 -11.10
C GLU A 80 -5.21 2.58 -11.35
N LYS A 81 -4.53 1.53 -11.80
CA LYS A 81 -5.14 0.20 -11.97
C LYS A 81 -5.64 -0.38 -10.64
N ALA A 82 -4.85 -0.28 -9.57
CA ALA A 82 -5.27 -0.72 -8.25
C ALA A 82 -6.51 0.05 -7.76
N ALA A 83 -6.52 1.37 -7.93
CA ALA A 83 -7.66 2.22 -7.59
C ALA A 83 -8.92 1.82 -8.39
N LYS A 84 -8.79 1.59 -9.71
CA LYS A 84 -9.90 1.12 -10.57
C LYS A 84 -10.46 -0.23 -10.14
N ASN A 85 -9.61 -1.13 -9.63
CA ASN A 85 -9.99 -2.45 -9.14
C ASN A 85 -10.37 -2.47 -7.64
N GLY A 86 -10.55 -1.29 -7.03
CA GLY A 86 -11.13 -1.14 -5.70
C GLY A 86 -10.18 -1.41 -4.54
N TRP A 87 -8.87 -1.49 -4.77
CA TRP A 87 -7.90 -1.59 -3.68
C TRP A 87 -7.99 -0.37 -2.76
N GLU A 88 -7.99 -0.61 -1.44
CA GLU A 88 -8.11 0.47 -0.45
C GLU A 88 -6.79 1.22 -0.26
N GLY A 89 -5.66 0.56 -0.52
CA GLY A 89 -4.33 1.14 -0.47
C GLY A 89 -3.24 0.12 -0.73
N ILE A 90 -2.01 0.61 -0.89
CA ILE A 90 -0.80 -0.20 -1.10
C ILE A 90 0.29 0.29 -0.16
N VAL A 91 0.92 -0.62 0.57
CA VAL A 91 2.10 -0.38 1.42
C VAL A 91 3.30 -1.05 0.76
N VAL A 92 4.37 -0.30 0.49
CA VAL A 92 5.56 -0.82 -0.20
C VAL A 92 6.79 -0.68 0.70
N TYR A 93 7.38 -1.81 1.09
CA TYR A 93 8.71 -1.85 1.69
C TYR A 93 9.78 -1.88 0.59
N GLY A 94 10.07 -0.70 0.05
CA GLY A 94 10.93 -0.45 -1.11
C GLY A 94 10.74 0.99 -1.59
N CYS A 95 11.00 1.28 -2.87
CA CYS A 95 10.68 2.58 -3.47
C CYS A 95 9.55 2.52 -4.50
N ILE A 96 8.95 3.67 -4.75
CA ILE A 96 7.97 3.92 -5.80
C ILE A 96 8.45 5.07 -6.68
N ARG A 97 7.77 5.31 -7.80
CA ARG A 97 8.03 6.45 -8.71
C ARG A 97 6.73 7.13 -9.11
N ASP A 98 6.83 8.21 -9.88
CA ASP A 98 5.69 8.96 -10.41
C ASP A 98 4.80 9.57 -9.30
N VAL A 99 5.43 9.95 -8.17
CA VAL A 99 4.75 10.37 -6.93
C VAL A 99 3.81 11.57 -7.11
N ASP A 100 4.15 12.50 -8.01
CA ASP A 100 3.31 13.68 -8.28
C ASP A 100 1.95 13.29 -8.91
N VAL A 101 1.93 12.21 -9.71
CA VAL A 101 0.71 11.67 -10.33
C VAL A 101 -0.05 10.81 -9.32
N ILE A 102 0.67 9.99 -8.55
CA ILE A 102 0.09 9.13 -7.51
C ILE A 102 -0.62 9.98 -6.43
N ALA A 103 -0.11 11.17 -6.11
CA ALA A 103 -0.74 12.09 -5.17
C ALA A 103 -2.14 12.58 -5.59
N GLN A 104 -2.50 12.39 -6.87
CA GLN A 104 -3.80 12.75 -7.45
C GLN A 104 -4.73 11.53 -7.62
N THR A 105 -4.26 10.33 -7.26
CA THR A 105 -4.99 9.05 -7.34
C THR A 105 -5.60 8.71 -5.98
#